data_AF-A0A6J1QKT3-F1
#
_entry.id   AF-A0A6J1QKT3-F1
#
_cell.length_a   1.000
_cell.length_b   1.000
_cell.length_c   1.000
_cell.angle_alpha   90.00
_cell.angle_beta   90.00
_cell.angle_gamma   90.00
#
_symmetry.space_group_name_H-M   'P 1'
#
loop_
_entity.id
_entity.type
_entity.pdbx_description
1 polymer ?
#
loop_
_entity_poly.entity_id
_entity_poly.type
_entity_poly.pdbx_seq_one_letter_code
_entity_poly.pdbx_strand_id
1 'polypeptide(L)'
;MSNEEVDENVADLEKYVDYVEDDDEDLEWLDKRELIQLVQSNPALYAKSSKEYCGKGFDKDLAWQSLGSCLSRPMSGPKASKLFYNIRQRFGKERRQVAASLKGKSGRGAKAPYVSTWPLYEDCLFLADHIVGRKYVFCFMCVVYKYFDKTESHHVLICFPERQVATIFRRLQL
;
A
#
# COMPACT_ATOMS: atom_id res chain seq x y z
N MET A 1 12.72 -4.79 -72.84
CA MET A 1 13.61 -4.78 -71.67
C MET A 1 12.89 -3.99 -70.60
N SER A 2 12.16 -4.73 -69.77
CA SER A 2 11.48 -4.28 -68.57
C SER A 2 12.50 -3.81 -67.54
N ASN A 3 12.24 -2.67 -66.91
CA ASN A 3 12.80 -2.16 -65.64
C ASN A 3 12.15 -0.78 -65.43
N GLU A 4 11.66 -0.37 -64.28
CA GLU A 4 11.49 -0.98 -62.96
C GLU A 4 10.52 -0.01 -62.25
N GLU A 5 9.41 -0.52 -61.71
CA GLU A 5 8.45 0.29 -60.95
C GLU A 5 9.11 0.76 -59.66
N VAL A 6 9.10 2.07 -59.40
CA VAL A 6 9.50 2.64 -58.11
C VAL A 6 8.35 2.39 -57.14
N ASP A 7 8.49 1.32 -56.37
CA ASP A 7 7.56 0.91 -55.32
C ASP A 7 7.44 1.99 -54.23
N GLU A 8 6.21 2.48 -54.07
CA GLU A 8 5.77 3.40 -53.05
C GLU A 8 5.73 2.69 -51.69
N ASN A 9 6.84 2.68 -50.94
CA ASN A 9 6.83 2.14 -49.57
C ASN A 9 7.75 2.89 -48.60
N VAL A 10 7.61 4.22 -48.53
CA VAL A 10 8.28 5.04 -47.49
C VAL A 10 7.37 5.34 -46.30
N ALA A 11 6.05 5.11 -46.42
CA ALA A 11 5.09 5.44 -45.36
C ALA A 11 4.94 4.38 -44.26
N ASP A 12 5.43 3.15 -44.46
CA ASP A 12 5.20 2.05 -43.50
C ASP A 12 6.39 1.79 -42.57
N LEU A 13 7.54 2.44 -42.79
CA LEU A 13 8.73 2.26 -41.94
C LEU A 13 8.79 3.25 -40.76
N GLU A 14 8.13 4.41 -40.86
CA GLU A 14 8.03 5.37 -39.74
C GLU A 14 7.07 4.90 -38.63
N LYS A 15 6.22 3.90 -38.91
CA LYS A 15 5.31 3.31 -37.93
C LYS A 15 5.95 2.22 -37.06
N TYR A 16 7.18 1.78 -37.39
CA TYR A 16 7.83 0.64 -36.73
C TYR A 16 8.80 1.03 -35.59
N VAL A 17 8.86 2.31 -35.22
CA VAL A 17 9.80 2.82 -34.19
C VAL A 17 9.14 3.08 -32.82
N ASP A 18 7.90 2.64 -32.61
CA ASP A 18 7.12 2.88 -31.38
C ASP A 18 6.83 1.61 -30.56
N TYR A 19 7.80 0.68 -30.50
CA TYR A 19 7.76 -0.44 -29.55
C TYR A 19 9.16 -0.67 -28.99
N VAL A 20 9.61 0.28 -28.16
CA VAL A 20 10.70 0.05 -27.20
C VAL A 20 10.20 0.43 -25.81
N GLU A 21 9.12 -0.21 -25.37
CA GLU A 21 8.69 -0.21 -23.98
C GLU A 21 8.59 -1.67 -23.55
N ASP A 22 9.71 -2.34 -23.23
CA ASP A 22 9.70 -3.65 -22.53
C ASP A 22 11.11 -4.11 -22.10
N ASP A 23 11.96 -3.21 -21.59
CA ASP A 23 13.23 -3.59 -20.93
C ASP A 23 13.40 -2.93 -19.53
N ASP A 24 12.35 -2.27 -19.02
CA ASP A 24 12.38 -1.55 -17.73
C ASP A 24 11.67 -2.29 -16.59
N GLU A 25 10.86 -3.32 -16.86
CA GLU A 25 10.12 -4.03 -15.79
C GLU A 25 11.08 -4.80 -14.86
N ASP A 26 12.13 -5.41 -15.43
CA ASP A 26 13.17 -6.14 -14.69
C ASP A 26 14.10 -5.20 -13.90
N LEU A 27 14.45 -4.03 -14.45
CA LEU A 27 15.16 -2.99 -13.69
C LEU A 27 14.30 -2.43 -12.55
N GLU A 28 12.97 -2.39 -12.71
CA GLU A 28 12.06 -1.91 -11.68
C GLU A 28 12.00 -2.86 -10.47
N TRP A 29 12.19 -4.18 -10.65
CA TRP A 29 12.19 -5.15 -9.55
C TRP A 29 13.45 -5.03 -8.67
N LEU A 30 14.61 -4.78 -9.27
CA LEU A 30 15.87 -4.55 -8.56
C LEU A 30 15.78 -3.33 -7.64
N ASP A 31 15.29 -2.20 -8.16
CA ASP A 31 15.09 -0.97 -7.38
C ASP A 31 14.14 -1.19 -6.19
N LYS A 32 13.05 -1.94 -6.41
CA LYS A 32 12.09 -2.30 -5.35
C LYS A 32 12.74 -3.17 -4.28
N ARG A 33 13.57 -4.14 -4.67
CA ARG A 33 14.23 -5.06 -3.74
C ARG A 33 15.27 -4.35 -2.88
N GLU A 34 16.09 -3.49 -3.49
CA GLU A 34 17.05 -2.66 -2.77
C GLU A 34 16.35 -1.74 -1.76
N LEU A 35 15.26 -1.08 -2.19
CA LEU A 35 14.44 -0.26 -1.31
C LEU A 35 13.88 -1.07 -0.13
N ILE A 36 13.43 -2.31 -0.36
CA ILE A 36 12.95 -3.18 0.72
C ILE A 36 14.05 -3.46 1.74
N GLN A 37 15.27 -3.80 1.30
CA GLN A 37 16.40 -4.11 2.19
C GLN A 37 16.81 -2.89 3.04
N LEU A 38 16.84 -1.71 2.41
CA LEU A 38 17.11 -0.45 3.10
C LEU A 38 16.03 -0.14 4.14
N VAL A 39 14.75 -0.30 3.79
CA VAL A 39 13.66 -0.07 4.73
C VAL A 39 13.68 -1.09 5.85
N GLN A 40 13.96 -2.38 5.58
CA GLN A 40 14.05 -3.44 6.58
C GLN A 40 15.05 -3.09 7.70
N SER A 41 16.18 -2.49 7.33
CA SER A 41 17.24 -2.02 8.24
C SER A 41 16.83 -0.79 9.06
N ASN A 42 15.70 -0.15 8.75
CA ASN A 42 15.21 1.06 9.40
C ASN A 42 13.79 0.90 9.96
N PRO A 43 13.63 0.22 11.13
CA PRO A 43 12.33 -0.03 11.76
C PRO A 43 11.49 1.23 12.02
N ALA A 44 12.12 2.39 12.24
CA ALA A 44 11.44 3.67 12.44
C ALA A 44 10.50 4.07 11.28
N LEU A 45 10.67 3.51 10.09
CA LEU A 45 9.82 3.79 8.92
C LEU A 45 8.55 2.94 8.84
N TYR A 46 8.58 1.70 9.33
CA TYR A 46 7.48 0.74 9.10
C TYR A 46 6.90 0.15 10.39
N ALA A 47 7.68 0.03 11.46
CA ALA A 47 7.28 -0.61 12.70
C ALA A 47 6.56 0.39 13.61
N LYS A 48 5.24 0.51 13.49
CA LYS A 48 4.42 1.43 14.31
C LYS A 48 4.55 1.21 15.82
N SER A 49 4.92 0.01 16.24
CA SER A 49 5.15 -0.35 17.64
C SER A 49 6.53 0.06 18.16
N SER A 50 7.46 0.48 17.30
CA SER A 50 8.77 0.93 17.74
C SER A 50 8.67 2.31 18.39
N LYS A 51 9.47 2.54 19.44
CA LYS A 51 9.54 3.85 20.11
C LYS A 51 10.02 4.95 19.16
N GLU A 52 10.85 4.57 18.19
CA GLU A 52 11.45 5.45 17.19
C GLU A 52 10.42 5.94 16.16
N TYR A 53 9.42 5.10 15.79
CA TYR A 53 8.38 5.48 14.85
C TYR A 53 7.51 6.66 15.34
N CYS A 54 7.34 6.79 16.66
CA CYS A 54 6.60 7.86 17.33
C CYS A 54 7.51 8.78 18.18
N GLY A 55 8.83 8.69 18.00
CA GLY A 55 9.79 9.47 18.76
C GLY A 55 9.64 10.96 18.49
N LYS A 56 9.67 11.78 19.54
CA LYS A 56 9.66 13.23 19.42
C LYS A 56 10.97 13.65 18.72
N GLY A 57 10.88 14.13 17.49
CA GLY A 57 12.03 14.56 16.68
C GLY A 57 12.45 13.60 15.55
N PHE A 58 11.74 12.49 15.33
CA PHE A 58 11.99 11.66 14.14
C PHE A 58 11.34 12.31 12.91
N ASP A 59 12.18 12.76 11.97
CA ASP A 59 11.76 13.31 10.70
C ASP A 59 11.67 12.19 9.64
N LYS A 60 10.43 11.80 9.32
CA LYS A 60 10.15 10.77 8.32
C LYS A 60 10.53 11.20 6.91
N ASP A 61 10.37 12.48 6.60
CA ASP A 61 10.63 12.98 5.26
C ASP A 61 12.14 12.99 4.99
N LEU A 62 12.93 13.40 5.97
CA LEU A 62 14.39 13.31 5.91
C LEU A 62 14.87 11.86 5.82
N ALA A 63 14.27 10.95 6.60
CA ALA A 63 14.62 9.53 6.54
C ALA A 63 14.34 8.92 5.17
N TRP A 64 13.17 9.19 4.58
CA TRP A 64 12.84 8.76 3.22
C TRP A 64 13.74 9.38 2.17
N GLN A 65 14.09 10.66 2.33
CA GLN A 65 15.01 11.35 1.44
C GLN A 65 16.40 10.71 1.49
N SER A 66 16.92 10.40 2.70
CA SER A 66 18.20 9.72 2.88
C SER A 66 18.18 8.34 2.23
N LEU A 67 17.13 7.54 2.45
CA LEU A 67 17.02 6.23 1.82
C LEU A 67 16.95 6.33 0.29
N GLY A 68 16.16 7.26 -0.23
CA GLY A 68 16.04 7.52 -1.66
C GLY A 68 17.37 7.87 -2.32
N SER A 69 18.25 8.60 -1.61
CA SER A 69 19.60 8.93 -2.08
C SER A 69 20.61 7.80 -1.96
N CYS A 70 20.37 6.80 -1.11
CA CYS A 70 21.27 5.64 -0.93
C CYS A 70 21.05 4.52 -1.97
N LEU A 71 19.96 4.57 -2.73
CA LEU A 71 19.65 3.59 -3.77
C LEU A 71 20.64 3.70 -4.94
N SER A 72 20.93 2.56 -5.57
CA SER A 72 21.72 2.47 -6.79
C SER A 72 21.21 3.39 -7.90
N ARG A 73 19.88 3.52 -8.02
CA ARG A 73 19.19 4.56 -8.78
C ARG A 73 18.56 5.55 -7.80
N PRO A 74 19.22 6.70 -7.57
CA PRO A 74 18.71 7.67 -6.62
C PRO A 74 17.30 8.13 -6.98
N MET A 75 16.43 8.20 -5.98
CA MET A 75 15.08 8.73 -6.13
C MET A 75 14.72 9.69 -4.99
N SER A 76 13.74 10.55 -5.26
CA SER A 76 13.24 11.50 -4.26
C SER A 76 12.53 10.77 -3.11
N GLY A 77 12.66 11.26 -1.88
CA GLY A 77 12.06 10.65 -0.68
C GLY A 77 10.55 10.38 -0.81
N PRO A 78 9.73 11.33 -1.27
CA PRO A 78 8.31 11.10 -1.57
C PRO A 78 8.05 9.97 -2.58
N LYS A 79 8.92 9.81 -3.59
CA LYS A 79 8.81 8.71 -4.58
C LYS A 79 9.12 7.36 -3.93
N ALA A 80 10.19 7.28 -3.13
CA ALA A 80 10.55 6.08 -2.37
C ALA A 80 9.44 5.68 -1.38
N SER A 81 8.90 6.64 -0.63
CA SER A 81 7.79 6.42 0.31
C SER A 81 6.53 5.89 -0.39
N LYS A 82 6.15 6.48 -1.52
CA LYS A 82 5.01 6.03 -2.33
C LYS A 82 5.22 4.63 -2.90
N LEU A 83 6.43 4.35 -3.41
CA LEU A 83 6.79 3.03 -3.94
C LEU A 83 6.69 1.96 -2.85
N PHE A 84 7.31 2.20 -1.69
CA PHE A 84 7.25 1.29 -0.56
C PHE A 84 5.82 1.09 -0.03
N TYR A 85 5.01 2.14 -0.02
CA TYR A 85 3.59 2.02 0.34
C TYR A 85 2.85 1.03 -0.58
N ASN A 86 3.06 1.11 -1.89
CA ASN A 86 2.43 0.19 -2.85
C ASN A 86 2.88 -1.26 -2.65
N ILE A 87 4.19 -1.48 -2.44
CA ILE A 87 4.77 -2.79 -2.10
C ILE A 87 4.07 -3.35 -0.85
N ARG A 88 4.00 -2.55 0.22
CA ARG A 88 3.35 -2.93 1.47
C ARG A 88 1.87 -3.29 1.30
N GLN A 89 1.12 -2.54 0.49
CA GLN A 89 -0.29 -2.85 0.20
C GLN A 89 -0.44 -4.18 -0.54
N ARG A 90 0.42 -4.43 -1.55
CA ARG A 90 0.42 -5.70 -2.30
C ARG A 90 0.77 -6.87 -1.40
N PHE A 91 1.85 -6.78 -0.62
CA PHE A 91 2.23 -7.78 0.37
C PHE A 91 1.08 -8.09 1.34
N GLY A 92 0.39 -7.06 1.84
CA GLY A 92 -0.74 -7.25 2.74
C GLY A 92 -1.91 -8.02 2.12
N LYS A 93 -2.11 -7.96 0.79
CA LYS A 93 -3.11 -8.76 0.06
C LYS A 93 -2.64 -10.21 -0.09
N GLU A 94 -1.42 -10.40 -0.59
CA GLU A 94 -0.77 -11.71 -0.76
C GLU A 94 -0.78 -12.50 0.55
N ARG A 95 -0.36 -11.87 1.65
CA ARG A 95 -0.30 -12.51 2.96
C ARG A 95 -1.66 -12.98 3.46
N ARG A 96 -2.73 -12.22 3.18
CA ARG A 96 -4.11 -12.63 3.52
C ARG A 96 -4.55 -13.83 2.70
N GLN A 97 -4.19 -13.91 1.42
CA GLN A 97 -4.50 -15.05 0.57
C GLN A 97 -3.78 -16.31 1.04
N VAL A 98 -2.47 -16.21 1.31
CA VAL A 98 -1.67 -17.30 1.88
C VAL A 98 -2.27 -17.77 3.21
N ALA A 99 -2.53 -16.85 4.15
CA ALA A 99 -3.10 -17.19 5.46
C ALA A 99 -4.51 -17.80 5.37
N ALA A 100 -5.36 -17.32 4.44
CA ALA A 100 -6.69 -17.87 4.23
C ALA A 100 -6.64 -19.30 3.66
N SER A 101 -5.68 -19.58 2.78
CA SER A 101 -5.52 -20.91 2.19
C SER A 101 -5.07 -21.96 3.22
N LEU A 102 -4.19 -21.58 4.15
CA LEU A 102 -3.73 -22.45 5.25
C LEU A 102 -4.85 -22.75 6.25
N LYS A 103 -5.82 -21.85 6.40
CA LYS A 103 -6.99 -22.03 7.26
C LYS A 103 -8.11 -22.84 6.58
N GLY A 104 -7.86 -23.38 5.39
CA GLY A 104 -8.82 -24.14 4.59
C GLY A 104 -9.37 -25.40 5.30
N LYS A 105 -10.60 -25.76 4.95
CA LYS A 105 -11.36 -26.89 5.54
C LYS A 105 -10.70 -28.23 5.22
N SER A 106 -10.40 -29.00 6.27
CA SER A 106 -10.08 -30.42 6.20
C SER A 106 -11.30 -31.20 5.70
N GLY A 107 -11.16 -31.92 4.59
CA GLY A 107 -12.23 -32.74 4.01
C GLY A 107 -12.01 -33.09 2.53
N ARG A 108 -12.88 -33.97 2.00
CA ARG A 108 -12.92 -34.34 0.58
C ARG A 108 -13.21 -33.08 -0.25
N GLY A 109 -12.23 -32.60 -1.01
CA GLY A 109 -12.31 -31.33 -1.77
C GLY A 109 -11.43 -30.19 -1.23
N ALA A 110 -10.55 -30.46 -0.27
CA ALA A 110 -9.53 -29.51 0.16
C ALA A 110 -8.66 -29.08 -1.04
N LYS A 111 -8.59 -27.77 -1.27
CA LYS A 111 -7.69 -27.18 -2.27
C LYS A 111 -6.28 -27.12 -1.69
N ALA A 112 -5.28 -27.30 -2.54
CA ALA A 112 -3.88 -27.10 -2.17
C ALA A 112 -3.68 -25.68 -1.59
N PRO A 113 -2.80 -25.50 -0.59
CA PRO A 113 -2.44 -24.19 -0.07
C PRO A 113 -1.99 -23.25 -1.19
N TYR A 114 -2.41 -22.00 -1.11
CA TYR A 114 -1.97 -20.96 -2.04
C TYR A 114 -0.53 -20.59 -1.71
N VAL A 115 0.32 -20.63 -2.73
CA VAL A 115 1.70 -20.15 -2.68
C VAL A 115 1.75 -18.87 -3.51
N SER A 116 2.25 -17.79 -2.92
CA SER A 116 2.40 -16.51 -3.64
C SER A 116 3.44 -16.68 -4.74
N THR A 117 3.11 -16.25 -5.95
CA THR A 117 4.04 -16.20 -7.09
C THR A 117 4.72 -14.84 -7.22
N TRP A 118 4.49 -13.92 -6.27
CA TRP A 118 5.01 -12.56 -6.34
C TRP A 118 6.50 -12.53 -5.91
N PRO A 119 7.43 -12.04 -6.76
CA PRO A 119 8.87 -12.17 -6.50
C PRO A 119 9.36 -11.51 -5.20
N LEU A 120 8.72 -10.42 -4.76
CA LEU A 120 9.10 -9.67 -3.56
C LEU A 120 8.44 -10.20 -2.27
N TYR A 121 7.65 -11.29 -2.36
CA TYR A 121 6.90 -11.80 -1.21
C TYR A 121 7.84 -12.21 -0.06
N GLU A 122 8.90 -12.95 -0.38
CA GLU A 122 9.89 -13.42 0.60
C GLU A 122 10.68 -12.25 1.21
N ASP A 123 11.12 -11.29 0.39
CA ASP A 123 11.83 -10.09 0.87
C ASP A 123 10.96 -9.24 1.82
N CYS A 124 9.63 -9.28 1.65
CA CYS A 124 8.69 -8.54 2.49
C CYS A 124 8.26 -9.27 3.77
N LEU A 125 8.73 -10.50 4.04
CA LEU A 125 8.26 -11.30 5.18
C LEU A 125 8.47 -10.62 6.54
N PHE A 126 9.48 -9.78 6.70
CA PHE A 126 9.70 -9.00 7.93
C PHE A 126 8.51 -8.09 8.28
N LEU A 127 7.67 -7.73 7.30
CA LEU A 127 6.47 -6.92 7.53
C LEU A 127 5.31 -7.72 8.12
N ALA A 128 5.38 -9.06 8.14
CA ALA A 128 4.27 -9.91 8.57
C ALA A 128 3.80 -9.57 10.00
N ASP A 129 4.73 -9.31 10.92
CA ASP A 129 4.42 -8.99 12.31
C ASP A 129 3.95 -7.54 12.50
N HIS A 130 4.22 -6.67 11.51
CA HIS A 130 3.88 -5.24 11.56
C HIS A 130 2.62 -4.89 10.76
N ILE A 131 2.13 -5.79 9.92
CA ILE A 131 0.86 -5.66 9.20
C ILE A 131 -0.17 -6.56 9.86
N VAL A 132 -0.53 -6.21 11.09
CA VAL A 132 -1.64 -6.86 11.77
C VAL A 132 -2.93 -6.37 11.13
N GLY A 133 -3.75 -7.30 10.65
CA GLY A 133 -5.10 -6.98 10.19
C GLY A 133 -5.81 -6.19 11.28
N ARG A 134 -6.40 -5.04 10.92
CA ARG A 134 -7.19 -4.24 11.87
C ARG A 134 -8.22 -5.18 12.51
N LYS A 135 -8.03 -5.48 13.79
CA LYS A 135 -9.14 -5.94 14.62
C LYS A 135 -10.05 -4.73 14.69
N TYR A 136 -11.11 -4.73 13.90
CA TYR A 136 -12.27 -3.91 14.22
C TYR A 136 -12.78 -4.47 15.54
N VAL A 137 -12.20 -4.04 16.66
CA VAL A 137 -13.02 -3.83 17.84
C VAL A 137 -14.08 -2.87 17.33
N PHE A 138 -15.32 -3.33 17.25
CA PHE A 138 -16.49 -2.45 17.20
C PHE A 138 -16.44 -1.58 18.46
N CYS A 139 -15.52 -0.63 18.49
CA CYS A 139 -15.63 0.50 19.35
C CYS A 139 -16.58 1.38 18.55
N PHE A 140 -17.84 1.45 18.97
CA PHE A 140 -18.80 2.48 18.55
C PHE A 140 -18.30 3.92 18.89
N MET A 141 -16.99 4.14 19.02
CA MET A 141 -16.36 5.37 19.48
C MET A 141 -15.31 5.86 18.50
N CYS A 142 -15.72 6.18 17.27
CA CYS A 142 -15.21 7.33 16.50
C CYS A 142 -15.85 7.32 15.11
N VAL A 143 -17.16 7.57 15.05
CA VAL A 143 -17.71 8.20 13.84
C VAL A 143 -17.59 9.70 14.07
N VAL A 144 -16.50 10.28 13.57
CA VAL A 144 -16.32 11.74 13.57
C VAL A 144 -17.26 12.31 12.52
N TYR A 145 -18.47 12.69 12.92
CA TYR A 145 -19.29 13.57 12.09
C TYR A 145 -18.77 14.99 12.25
N LYS A 146 -18.25 15.57 11.17
CA LYS A 146 -18.03 17.01 11.07
C LYS A 146 -19.40 17.66 10.83
N TYR A 147 -20.03 18.14 11.90
CA TYR A 147 -21.11 19.12 11.76
C TYR A 147 -20.47 20.50 11.67
N PHE A 148 -20.68 21.19 10.54
CA PHE A 148 -20.25 22.57 10.35
C PHE A 148 -21.48 23.45 10.59
N ASP A 149 -21.67 23.87 11.84
CA ASP A 149 -22.64 24.92 12.17
C ASP A 149 -21.92 26.27 12.20
N LYS A 150 -22.56 27.30 11.64
CA LYS A 150 -21.94 28.54 11.16
C LYS A 150 -21.94 29.65 12.21
N THR A 151 -22.24 29.33 13.46
CA THR A 151 -22.27 30.32 14.55
C THR A 151 -21.76 29.70 15.83
N GLU A 152 -20.66 30.27 16.35
CA GLU A 152 -20.05 30.08 17.66
C GLU A 152 -19.06 28.91 17.85
N SER A 153 -17.80 29.32 18.12
CA SER A 153 -16.62 28.50 18.31
C SER A 153 -16.56 27.86 19.70
N HIS A 154 -17.31 26.78 19.96
CA HIS A 154 -17.01 25.89 21.09
C HIS A 154 -17.15 24.42 20.67
N HIS A 155 -16.04 23.68 20.77
CA HIS A 155 -16.02 22.23 20.59
C HIS A 155 -16.61 21.57 21.84
N VAL A 156 -17.91 21.29 21.83
CA VAL A 156 -18.56 20.55 22.92
C VAL A 156 -18.49 19.06 22.61
N LEU A 157 -17.67 18.33 23.39
CA LEU A 157 -17.65 16.87 23.41
C LEU A 157 -18.78 16.38 24.33
N ILE A 158 -19.86 15.84 23.76
CA ILE A 158 -20.91 15.18 24.53
C ILE A 158 -20.73 13.66 24.40
N CYS A 159 -20.33 12.99 25.48
CA CYS A 159 -20.30 11.54 25.58
C CYS A 159 -21.53 11.05 26.35
N PHE A 160 -22.34 10.20 25.72
CA PHE A 160 -23.43 9.49 26.40
C PHE A 160 -22.98 8.06 26.76
N PRO A 161 -23.06 7.65 28.04
CA PRO A 161 -22.83 6.26 28.42
C PRO A 161 -24.00 5.34 28.02
N GLU A 162 -23.61 4.09 27.75
CA GLU A 162 -24.24 3.01 26.96
C GLU A 162 -25.60 2.44 27.46
N ARG A 163 -26.39 3.18 28.24
CA ARG A 163 -27.66 2.67 28.81
C ARG A 163 -28.91 3.53 28.57
N GLN A 164 -28.94 4.35 27.52
CA GLN A 164 -30.16 5.11 27.15
C GLN A 164 -30.45 5.11 25.64
N VAL A 165 -29.95 4.11 24.89
CA VAL A 165 -30.20 4.03 23.43
C VAL A 165 -31.67 3.66 23.11
N ALA A 166 -32.48 3.27 24.10
CA ALA A 166 -33.85 2.83 23.90
C ALA A 166 -34.94 3.93 23.99
N THR A 167 -34.60 5.20 24.26
CA THR A 167 -35.64 6.23 24.54
C THR A 167 -35.62 7.47 23.63
N ILE A 168 -34.68 7.58 22.68
CA ILE A 168 -34.65 8.76 21.77
C ILE A 168 -35.38 8.53 20.45
N PHE A 169 -35.70 7.28 20.06
CA PHE A 169 -36.45 7.00 18.83
C PHE A 169 -37.98 7.22 18.92
N ARG A 170 -38.51 7.74 20.03
CA ARG A 170 -39.95 8.07 20.18
C ARG A 170 -40.28 9.57 20.23
N ARG A 171 -39.33 10.47 19.96
CA ARG A 171 -39.57 11.92 20.05
C ARG A 171 -39.34 12.71 18.76
N LEU A 172 -39.41 12.04 17.61
CA LEU A 172 -39.38 12.66 16.28
C LEU A 172 -40.51 12.15 15.35
N GLN A 173 -41.65 11.76 15.93
CA GLN A 173 -42.88 11.48 15.16
C GLN A 173 -44.14 12.07 15.81
N LEU A 174 -44.03 13.25 16.40
CA LEU A 174 -45.15 14.19 16.55
C LEU A 174 -44.65 15.60 16.23
#